data_AF-A0A183HMN0-F1
#
_entry.id   AF-A0A183HMN0-F1
#
_cell.length_a   1.000
_cell.length_b   1.000
_cell.length_c   1.000
_cell.angle_alpha   90.00
_cell.angle_beta   90.00
_cell.angle_gamma   90.00
#
_symmetry.space_group_name_H-M   'P 1'
#
loop_
_entity.id
_entity.type
_entity.pdbx_description
1 polymer ?
#
loop_
_entity_poly.entity_id
_entity_poly.type
_entity_poly.pdbx_seq_one_letter_code
_entity_poly.pdbx_strand_id
1 'polypeptide(L)'
;MDLSYSMKDDKQKLSELGDLLAERMKAITKNFRLGFGSFIDKKLMPFVDPRPEKQLSPCPEQCAQPYGFKNQMSLTMDTARFSKEVDEAEISGNLDAPEGGFDAVLQALTCNDSIGWRERARKMIVFSTDAGFHYAGDGRVLYISYYFHKCADCANIS
;
A
#
# COMPACT_ATOMS: atom_id res chain seq x y z
N MET A 1 2.47 2.11 2.03
CA MET A 1 2.52 3.54 1.74
C MET A 1 1.28 3.89 0.96
N ASP A 2 0.61 4.92 1.38
CA ASP A 2 -0.49 5.50 0.62
C ASP A 2 0.04 6.09 -0.69
N LEU A 3 -0.58 5.72 -1.82
CA LEU A 3 -0.27 6.23 -3.15
C LEU A 3 -1.47 6.97 -3.77
N SER A 4 -2.37 7.47 -2.94
CA SER A 4 -3.38 8.45 -3.30
C SER A 4 -2.74 9.72 -3.89
N TYR A 5 -3.54 10.51 -4.60
CA TYR A 5 -3.05 11.68 -5.32
C TYR A 5 -2.51 12.76 -4.39
N SER A 6 -2.99 12.82 -3.15
CA SER A 6 -2.54 13.77 -2.13
C SER A 6 -1.11 13.47 -1.65
N MET A 7 -0.69 12.21 -1.65
CA MET A 7 0.67 11.76 -1.26
C MET A 7 1.75 11.98 -2.34
N LYS A 8 1.42 12.67 -3.45
CA LYS A 8 2.30 12.83 -4.61
C LYS A 8 3.65 13.47 -4.28
N ASP A 9 3.66 14.48 -3.42
CA ASP A 9 4.88 15.21 -3.01
C ASP A 9 5.66 14.47 -1.91
N ASP A 10 4.96 13.75 -1.04
CA ASP A 10 5.58 12.98 0.05
C ASP A 10 6.29 11.71 -0.42
N LYS A 11 5.89 11.16 -1.57
CA LYS A 11 6.55 10.01 -2.21
C LYS A 11 8.07 10.17 -2.31
N GLN A 12 8.55 11.34 -2.74
CA GLN A 12 9.99 11.60 -2.89
C GLN A 12 10.71 11.59 -1.54
N LYS A 13 10.13 12.25 -0.52
CA LYS A 13 10.69 12.28 0.83
C LYS A 13 10.75 10.88 1.46
N LEU A 14 9.76 10.04 1.19
CA LEU A 14 9.71 8.66 1.69
C LEU A 14 10.74 7.74 1.03
N SER A 15 11.06 7.98 -0.25
CA SER A 15 12.16 7.31 -0.96
C SER A 15 13.50 7.60 -0.27
N GLU A 16 13.82 8.88 -0.07
CA GLU A 16 15.05 9.33 0.63
C GLU A 16 15.13 8.83 2.08
N LEU A 17 14.01 8.84 2.80
CA LEU A 17 13.93 8.32 4.17
C LEU A 17 14.19 6.81 4.22
N GLY A 18 13.75 6.06 3.20
CA GLY A 18 14.01 4.64 3.07
C GLY A 18 15.49 4.31 2.96
N ASP A 19 16.22 5.08 2.15
CA ASP A 19 17.68 4.95 2.02
C ASP A 19 18.39 5.28 3.33
N LEU A 20 18.04 6.40 3.96
CA LEU A 20 18.62 6.79 5.24
C LEU A 20 18.36 5.73 6.32
N LEU A 21 17.13 5.20 6.39
CA LEU A 21 16.77 4.13 7.32
C LEU A 21 17.62 2.88 7.07
N ALA A 22 17.76 2.48 5.81
CA ALA A 22 18.57 1.33 5.43
C ALA A 22 20.05 1.50 5.83
N GLU A 23 20.64 2.66 5.59
CA GLU A 23 22.01 2.96 6.00
C GLU A 23 22.19 2.89 7.52
N ARG A 24 21.27 3.50 8.28
CA ARG A 24 21.33 3.49 9.76
C ARG A 24 21.13 2.07 10.31
N MET A 25 20.22 1.29 9.72
CA MET A 25 19.95 -0.07 10.16
C MET A 25 21.11 -1.03 9.86
N LYS A 26 21.88 -0.81 8.78
CA LYS A 26 23.11 -1.58 8.51
C LYS A 26 24.16 -1.44 9.62
N ALA A 27 24.21 -0.29 10.30
CA ALA A 27 25.11 -0.08 11.45
C ALA A 27 24.64 -0.82 12.72
N ILE A 28 23.34 -1.09 12.85
CA ILE A 28 22.74 -1.75 14.02
C ILE A 28 22.69 -3.26 13.86
N THR A 29 22.34 -3.76 12.66
CA THR A 29 22.17 -5.19 12.39
C THR A 29 22.55 -5.56 10.97
N LYS A 30 23.24 -6.71 10.83
CA LYS A 30 23.61 -7.28 9.52
C LYS A 30 22.46 -7.99 8.81
N ASN A 31 21.30 -8.09 9.46
CA ASN A 31 20.21 -8.93 9.02
C ASN A 31 18.89 -8.17 8.85
N PHE A 32 19.02 -6.90 8.45
CA PHE A 32 17.90 -6.03 8.10
C PHE A 32 17.34 -6.40 6.72
N ARG A 33 16.02 -6.41 6.59
CA ARG A 33 15.33 -6.53 5.31
C ARG A 33 14.29 -5.43 5.20
N LEU A 34 14.18 -4.86 4.02
CA LEU A 34 13.23 -3.82 3.69
C LEU A 34 12.33 -4.30 2.55
N GLY A 35 11.07 -3.91 2.62
CA GLY A 35 10.01 -4.29 1.68
C GLY A 35 9.15 -3.07 1.43
N PHE A 36 8.39 -3.08 0.35
CA PHE A 36 7.55 -1.98 -0.05
C PHE A 36 6.18 -2.49 -0.51
N GLY A 37 5.13 -1.92 0.07
CA GLY A 37 3.76 -2.18 -0.32
C GLY A 37 3.00 -0.87 -0.37
N SER A 38 2.03 -0.78 -1.29
CA SER A 38 1.22 0.39 -1.48
C SER A 38 -0.26 0.09 -1.43
N PHE A 39 -1.05 1.10 -1.12
CA PHE A 39 -2.50 1.03 -1.06
C PHE A 39 -3.10 2.36 -1.49
N ILE A 40 -4.34 2.32 -1.96
CA ILE A 40 -5.21 3.48 -2.18
C ILE A 40 -6.52 3.09 -1.50
N ASP A 41 -7.50 2.65 -2.28
CA ASP A 41 -8.81 2.25 -1.80
C ASP A 41 -9.46 1.19 -2.69
N LYS A 42 -10.61 0.68 -2.25
CA LYS A 42 -11.35 -0.38 -2.94
C LYS A 42 -11.87 0.11 -4.28
N LYS A 43 -11.73 -0.73 -5.31
CA LYS A 43 -12.33 -0.49 -6.64
C LYS A 43 -13.82 -0.86 -6.65
N LEU A 44 -14.56 -0.43 -5.63
CA LEU A 44 -15.99 -0.62 -5.51
C LEU A 44 -16.66 0.73 -5.27
N MET A 45 -17.87 0.89 -5.80
CA MET A 45 -18.72 1.99 -5.34
C MET A 45 -18.96 1.86 -3.83
N PRO A 46 -19.15 2.96 -3.08
CA PRO A 46 -19.17 4.36 -3.52
C PRO A 46 -17.77 5.04 -3.52
N PHE A 47 -16.71 4.29 -3.23
CA PHE A 47 -15.34 4.81 -3.04
C PHE A 47 -14.68 5.26 -4.36
N VAL A 48 -15.13 4.69 -5.48
CA VAL A 48 -14.71 5.09 -6.84
C VAL A 48 -15.88 5.57 -7.67
N ASP A 49 -15.62 6.50 -8.58
CA ASP A 49 -16.59 6.96 -9.58
C ASP A 49 -16.98 5.81 -10.53
N PRO A 50 -18.28 5.54 -10.76
CA PRO A 50 -18.72 4.44 -11.61
C PRO A 50 -18.42 4.65 -13.10
N ARG A 51 -18.07 5.87 -13.52
CA ARG A 51 -17.81 6.17 -14.94
C ARG A 51 -16.52 5.47 -15.41
N PRO A 52 -16.54 4.72 -16.53
CA PRO A 52 -15.38 3.96 -17.00
C PRO A 52 -14.11 4.80 -17.19
N GLU A 53 -14.25 6.04 -17.67
CA GLU A 53 -13.15 6.96 -17.85
C GLU A 53 -12.47 7.35 -16.53
N LYS A 54 -13.25 7.47 -15.44
CA LYS A 54 -12.76 7.79 -14.10
C LYS A 54 -12.20 6.58 -13.37
N GLN A 55 -12.66 5.38 -13.72
CA GLN A 55 -12.03 4.14 -13.24
C GLN A 55 -10.67 3.88 -13.89
N LEU A 56 -10.48 4.36 -15.12
CA LEU A 56 -9.21 4.25 -15.86
C LEU A 56 -8.17 5.26 -15.39
N SER A 57 -8.58 6.51 -15.14
CA SER A 57 -7.73 7.58 -14.62
C SER A 57 -8.55 8.47 -13.67
N PRO A 58 -8.53 8.20 -12.35
CA PRO A 58 -9.36 8.94 -11.38
C PRO A 58 -8.88 10.38 -11.15
N CYS A 59 -7.59 10.64 -11.36
CA CYS A 59 -6.98 11.94 -11.08
C CYS A 59 -7.28 12.98 -12.19
N PRO A 60 -7.11 14.29 -11.91
CA PRO A 60 -7.20 15.35 -12.93
C PRO A 60 -6.15 15.20 -14.04
N GLU A 61 -4.97 14.71 -13.68
CA GLU A 61 -3.88 14.30 -14.58
C GLU A 61 -3.95 12.79 -14.84
N GLN A 62 -3.22 12.31 -15.86
CA GLN A 62 -3.17 10.87 -16.14
C GLN A 62 -2.47 10.13 -14.99
N CYS A 63 -3.15 9.16 -14.39
CA CYS A 63 -2.66 8.38 -13.25
C CYS A 63 -3.11 6.92 -13.33
N ALA A 64 -2.59 6.06 -12.46
CA ALA A 64 -2.91 4.64 -12.45
C ALA A 64 -4.36 4.37 -11.99
N GLN A 65 -4.89 3.21 -12.35
CA GLN A 65 -6.19 2.75 -11.86
C GLN A 65 -6.14 2.51 -10.33
N PRO A 66 -7.25 2.77 -9.61
CA PRO A 66 -7.31 2.51 -8.17
C PRO A 66 -7.22 1.01 -7.88
N TYR A 67 -6.56 0.66 -6.78
CA TYR A 67 -6.43 -0.69 -6.25
C TYR A 67 -6.37 -0.66 -4.72
N GLY A 68 -6.83 -1.74 -4.08
CA GLY A 68 -6.84 -1.83 -2.61
C GLY A 68 -5.43 -1.94 -2.02
N PHE A 69 -4.72 -3.03 -2.27
CA PHE A 69 -3.35 -3.24 -1.79
C PHE A 69 -2.51 -3.95 -2.84
N LYS A 70 -1.26 -3.50 -3.00
CA LYS A 70 -0.27 -4.16 -3.84
C LYS A 70 1.04 -4.30 -3.09
N ASN A 71 1.55 -5.53 -3.03
CA ASN A 71 2.93 -5.78 -2.61
C ASN A 71 3.87 -5.46 -3.77
N GLN A 72 4.50 -4.29 -3.75
CA GLN A 72 5.38 -3.83 -4.83
C GLN A 72 6.74 -4.54 -4.76
N MET A 73 7.26 -4.72 -3.54
CA MET A 73 8.56 -5.36 -3.31
C MET A 73 8.52 -6.20 -2.02
N SER A 74 8.75 -7.50 -2.16
CA SER A 74 8.96 -8.40 -1.02
C SER A 74 10.20 -8.04 -0.21
N LEU A 75 10.23 -8.45 1.07
CA LEU A 75 11.32 -8.19 2.00
C LEU A 75 12.67 -8.74 1.49
N THR A 76 13.58 -7.83 1.15
CA THR A 76 14.92 -8.13 0.63
C THR A 76 16.01 -7.42 1.44
N MET A 77 17.25 -7.91 1.35
CA MET A 77 18.43 -7.21 1.90
C MET A 77 18.95 -6.13 0.95
N ASP A 78 18.50 -6.15 -0.31
CA ASP A 78 18.84 -5.13 -1.30
C ASP A 78 18.02 -3.87 -1.04
N THR A 79 18.55 -3.00 -0.17
CA THR A 79 17.87 -1.78 0.22
C THR A 79 17.87 -0.73 -0.89
N ALA A 80 18.83 -0.76 -1.82
CA ALA A 80 18.88 0.18 -2.94
C ALA A 80 17.71 -0.04 -3.92
N ARG A 81 17.18 -1.26 -3.95
CA ARG A 81 15.96 -1.57 -4.71
C ARG A 81 14.73 -0.83 -4.17
N PHE A 82 14.68 -0.51 -2.86
CA PHE A 82 13.53 0.14 -2.25
C PHE A 82 13.22 1.49 -2.92
N SER A 83 14.20 2.39 -3.00
CA SER A 83 14.00 3.73 -3.57
C SER A 83 13.58 3.68 -5.03
N LYS A 84 14.15 2.74 -5.79
CA LYS A 84 13.74 2.48 -7.17
C LYS A 84 12.27 2.06 -7.26
N GLU A 85 11.84 1.09 -6.45
CA GLU A 85 10.46 0.59 -6.46
C GLU A 85 9.47 1.65 -5.95
N VAL A 86 9.88 2.49 -5.00
CA VAL A 86 9.11 3.66 -4.57
C VAL A 86 8.96 4.62 -5.74
N ASP A 87 10.05 5.00 -6.40
CA ASP A 87 10.05 5.97 -7.50
C ASP A 87 9.24 5.47 -8.71
N GLU A 88 9.33 4.18 -9.05
CA GLU A 88 8.58 3.56 -10.15
C GLU A 88 7.09 3.37 -9.84
N ALA A 89 6.68 3.36 -8.57
CA ALA A 89 5.29 3.13 -8.21
C ALA A 89 4.37 4.30 -8.62
N GLU A 90 3.37 4.01 -9.44
CA GLU A 90 2.46 5.02 -9.96
C GLU A 90 1.49 5.50 -8.88
N ILE A 91 1.19 6.80 -8.90
CA ILE A 91 0.16 7.44 -8.08
C ILE A 91 -1.20 7.15 -8.71
N SER A 92 -2.22 7.06 -7.86
CA SER A 92 -3.62 6.93 -8.27
C SER A 92 -4.49 7.86 -7.43
N GLY A 93 -5.80 7.68 -7.44
CA GLY A 93 -6.73 8.40 -6.58
C GLY A 93 -8.08 7.69 -6.49
N ASN A 94 -8.87 8.09 -5.50
CA ASN A 94 -10.25 7.67 -5.27
C ASN A 94 -11.16 8.91 -5.23
N LEU A 95 -12.46 8.70 -4.98
CA LEU A 95 -13.45 9.77 -4.92
C LEU A 95 -13.60 10.35 -3.50
N ASP A 96 -13.42 9.53 -2.48
CA ASP A 96 -13.58 9.91 -1.08
C ASP A 96 -12.26 10.07 -0.34
N ALA A 97 -12.34 10.66 0.86
CA ALA A 97 -11.16 11.08 1.62
C ALA A 97 -10.53 9.98 2.51
N PRO A 98 -11.26 9.01 3.07
CA PRO A 98 -10.63 7.92 3.81
C PRO A 98 -10.04 6.89 2.83
N GLU A 99 -8.98 6.21 3.25
CA GLU A 99 -8.28 5.23 2.42
C GLU A 99 -8.39 3.81 2.99
N GLY A 100 -8.19 2.82 2.12
CA GLY A 100 -8.24 1.37 2.41
C GLY A 100 -7.04 0.83 3.22
N GLY A 101 -6.40 1.68 4.01
CA GLY A 101 -5.11 1.40 4.64
C GLY A 101 -5.10 0.20 5.61
N PHE A 102 -6.19 -0.06 6.33
CA PHE A 102 -6.24 -1.21 7.23
C PHE A 102 -6.35 -2.56 6.52
N ASP A 103 -7.01 -2.60 5.36
CA ASP A 103 -7.05 -3.81 4.54
C ASP A 103 -5.64 -4.14 4.04
N ALA A 104 -4.87 -3.12 3.65
CA ALA A 104 -3.46 -3.28 3.29
C ALA A 104 -2.60 -3.83 4.42
N VAL A 105 -2.78 -3.33 5.65
CA VAL A 105 -2.06 -3.84 6.84
C VAL A 105 -2.44 -5.29 7.11
N LEU A 106 -3.73 -5.63 7.05
CA LEU A 106 -4.22 -6.99 7.26
C LEU A 106 -3.63 -7.97 6.23
N GLN A 107 -3.59 -7.59 4.95
CA GLN A 107 -2.98 -8.39 3.91
C GLN A 107 -1.47 -8.55 4.10
N ALA A 108 -0.76 -7.47 4.44
CA ALA A 108 0.66 -7.52 4.73
C ALA A 108 0.98 -8.46 5.92
N LEU A 109 0.08 -8.56 6.92
CA LEU A 109 0.23 -9.47 8.06
C LEU A 109 -0.11 -10.93 7.70
N THR A 110 -1.07 -11.15 6.81
CA THR A 110 -1.59 -12.49 6.48
C THR A 110 -0.77 -13.18 5.39
N CYS A 111 -0.29 -12.44 4.39
CA CYS A 111 0.44 -12.94 3.23
C CYS A 111 1.94 -13.17 3.52
N ASN A 112 2.28 -14.11 4.42
CA ASN A 112 3.68 -14.35 4.84
C ASN A 112 4.63 -14.62 3.66
N ASP A 113 4.26 -15.48 2.72
CA ASP A 113 5.14 -15.90 1.62
C ASP A 113 5.35 -14.78 0.60
N SER A 114 4.28 -14.07 0.24
CA SER A 114 4.34 -12.95 -0.72
C SER A 114 5.16 -11.77 -0.16
N ILE A 115 4.96 -11.44 1.12
CA ILE A 115 5.73 -10.36 1.78
C ILE A 115 7.16 -10.81 2.10
N GLY A 116 7.38 -12.10 2.37
CA GLY A 116 8.69 -12.66 2.72
C GLY A 116 9.02 -12.52 4.22
N TRP A 117 8.02 -12.59 5.09
CA TRP A 117 8.24 -12.56 6.53
C TRP A 117 9.04 -13.77 7.00
N ARG A 118 10.07 -13.53 7.81
CA ARG A 118 10.81 -14.60 8.47
C ARG A 118 10.15 -15.00 9.77
N GLU A 119 10.21 -16.28 10.12
CA GLU A 119 9.66 -16.79 11.38
C GLU A 119 10.35 -16.18 12.61
N ARG A 120 11.68 -16.16 12.63
CA ARG A 120 12.48 -15.66 13.75
C ARG A 120 13.07 -14.28 13.46
N ALA A 121 12.20 -13.28 13.37
CA ALA A 121 12.60 -11.89 13.21
C ALA A 121 11.61 -10.96 13.91
N ARG A 122 12.08 -9.77 14.31
CA ARG A 122 11.18 -8.68 14.67
C ARG A 122 10.52 -8.17 13.39
N LYS A 123 9.19 -8.28 13.33
CA LYS A 123 8.37 -7.79 12.21
C LYS A 123 7.91 -6.37 12.55
N MET A 124 8.15 -5.42 11.65
CA MET A 124 7.75 -4.02 11.80
C MET A 124 7.06 -3.57 10.52
N ILE A 125 5.90 -2.92 10.66
CA ILE A 125 5.18 -2.30 9.55
C ILE A 125 5.19 -0.80 9.81
N VAL A 126 5.68 -0.04 8.84
CA VAL A 126 5.57 1.43 8.84
C VAL A 126 4.41 1.79 7.92
N PHE A 127 3.37 2.36 8.52
CA PHE A 127 2.19 2.83 7.81
C PHE A 127 2.30 4.35 7.63
N SER A 128 2.18 4.82 6.40
CA SER A 128 2.36 6.23 6.02
C SER A 128 1.23 6.64 5.09
N THR A 129 0.48 7.66 5.49
CA THR A 129 -0.66 8.28 4.80
C THR A 129 -0.83 9.70 5.35
N ASP A 130 -1.42 10.60 4.56
CA ASP A 130 -1.85 11.94 4.94
C ASP A 130 -3.36 12.03 5.22
N ALA A 131 -4.08 10.93 5.05
CA ALA A 131 -5.53 10.84 5.15
C ALA A 131 -6.00 10.05 6.39
N GLY A 132 -7.30 10.20 6.69
CA GLY A 132 -7.99 9.31 7.61
C GLY A 132 -8.12 7.89 7.03
N PHE A 133 -8.56 6.94 7.84
CA PHE A 133 -8.73 5.54 7.42
C PHE A 133 -10.20 5.12 7.47
N HIS A 134 -10.60 4.24 6.55
CA HIS A 134 -11.91 3.59 6.63
C HIS A 134 -12.01 2.67 7.86
N TYR A 135 -13.16 2.70 8.53
CA TYR A 135 -13.45 1.85 9.68
C TYR A 135 -14.33 0.65 9.27
N ALA A 136 -14.23 -0.45 10.01
CA ALA A 136 -15.11 -1.61 9.84
C ALA A 136 -16.58 -1.20 10.05
N GLY A 137 -17.34 -1.10 8.96
CA GLY A 137 -18.70 -0.57 8.97
C GLY A 137 -19.01 0.36 7.78
N ASP A 138 -18.01 1.00 7.19
CA ASP A 138 -18.20 1.85 5.99
C ASP A 138 -18.64 1.00 4.78
N GLY A 139 -18.15 -0.24 4.69
CA GLY A 139 -18.61 -1.23 3.71
C GLY A 139 -20.01 -1.81 3.98
N ARG A 140 -20.69 -1.43 5.07
CA ARG A 140 -22.02 -1.96 5.43
C ARG A 140 -23.12 -1.44 4.49
N VAL A 141 -22.84 -0.37 3.74
CA VAL A 141 -23.65 0.09 2.60
C VAL A 141 -23.57 -0.90 1.41
N LEU A 142 -22.56 -1.79 1.37
CA LEU A 142 -22.21 -2.60 0.20
C LEU A 142 -22.52 -4.10 0.30
N TYR A 143 -23.19 -4.58 1.36
CA TYR A 143 -23.42 -6.02 1.56
C TYR A 143 -22.16 -6.89 1.36
N ILE A 144 -20.97 -6.35 1.69
CA ILE A 144 -19.73 -7.10 1.59
C ILE A 144 -19.73 -8.13 2.72
N SER A 145 -19.79 -9.41 2.35
CA SER A 145 -19.66 -10.53 3.28
C SER A 145 -18.26 -10.54 3.90
N TYR A 146 -18.19 -10.82 5.20
CA TYR A 146 -17.00 -10.77 6.06
C TYR A 146 -15.71 -11.26 5.40
N TYR A 147 -14.64 -10.46 5.58
CA TYR A 147 -13.26 -10.82 5.27
C TYR A 147 -12.88 -12.16 5.92
N PHE A 148 -12.71 -13.19 5.09
CA PHE A 148 -11.98 -14.37 5.50
C PHE A 148 -10.50 -14.00 5.67
N HIS A 149 -9.89 -14.45 6.77
CA HIS A 149 -8.48 -14.29 7.15
C HIS A 149 -7.49 -15.00 6.19
N LYS A 150 -7.77 -15.04 4.90
CA LYS A 150 -6.90 -15.63 3.88
C LYS A 150 -6.18 -14.50 3.14
N CYS A 151 -4.92 -14.76 2.80
CA CYS A 151 -4.22 -13.94 1.82
C CYS A 151 -5.06 -13.97 0.54
N ALA A 152 -5.70 -12.85 0.21
CA ALA A 152 -6.37 -12.70 -1.06
C ALA A 152 -5.27 -12.37 -2.08
N ASP A 153 -5.35 -12.92 -3.29
CA ASP A 153 -4.43 -12.54 -4.36
C ASP A 153 -4.32 -11.01 -4.38
N CYS A 154 -3.13 -10.48 -4.14
CA CYS A 154 -2.83 -9.05 -3.99
C CYS A 154 -3.12 -8.22 -5.25
N ALA A 155 -3.84 -8.79 -6.22
CA ALA A 155 -4.32 -8.17 -7.44
C ALA A 155 -5.85 -7.95 -7.44
N ASN A 156 -6.63 -8.62 -6.57
CA ASN A 156 -8.09 -8.61 -6.63
C ASN A 156 -8.72 -8.51 -5.23
N ILE A 157 -8.39 -7.43 -4.51
CA ILE A 157 -9.24 -6.98 -3.40
C ILE A 157 -10.29 -6.06 -4.04
N SER A 158 -11.37 -6.68 -4.52
CA SER A 158 -12.62 -5.99 -4.88
C SER A 158 -13.47 -5.87 -3.62
#